data_AF-A0A524N6R6-F1
#
_entry.id   AF-A0A524N6R6-F1
#
_cell.length_a   1.000
_cell.length_b   1.000
_cell.length_c   1.000
_cell.angle_alpha   90.00
_cell.angle_beta   90.00
_cell.angle_gamma   90.00
#
_symmetry.space_group_name_H-M   'P 1'
#
loop_
_entity.id
_entity.type
_entity.pdbx_description
1 polymer ?
#
loop_
_entity_poly.entity_id
_entity_poly.type
_entity_poly.pdbx_seq_one_letter_code
_entity_poly.pdbx_strand_id
1 'polypeptide(L)'
;MISSSARQYLLALAGSIGLLLLLATLTATSYLHNVRVDLSPGDRYTLSDHTLAALRGLDEPVKITGFIRTEDPRNPLLKDLLWQAANESPYIEYSIIDVNKNPAMAAEYGVDAYGSTVVESAKRRSDFANPSESQLVSALLYATRPPKNICMLAGHGECGMNDADRHSGCSLLRDALRVEFYQVEELSLRGEGGVPDNCDVLVIAGPSKDPIRSDLDALAEYLEGGGKLLVMIDPFSAQRLAAWLRGWGIDMADDIVVDPQNRLGGGEPLSAVATDVNRQQIITQRLEAPPLFSGVRSLRARDDEEQGRAGVWML
;
A
#
# COMPACT_ATOMS: atom_id res chain seq x y z
N MET A 1 0.32 28.34 -70.64
CA MET A 1 1.53 27.92 -69.89
C MET A 1 1.52 28.70 -68.57
N ILE A 2 1.28 28.02 -67.45
CA ILE A 2 1.35 28.65 -66.12
C ILE A 2 2.83 29.00 -65.87
N SER A 3 3.13 30.24 -65.50
CA SER A 3 4.52 30.66 -65.23
C SER A 3 5.13 29.81 -64.12
N SER A 4 6.43 29.55 -64.17
CA SER A 4 7.14 28.78 -63.13
C SER A 4 6.90 29.35 -61.72
N SER A 5 6.75 30.67 -61.62
CA SER A 5 6.39 31.38 -60.39
C SER A 5 4.98 31.04 -59.89
N ALA A 6 3.96 30.99 -60.75
CA ALA A 6 2.60 30.65 -60.35
C ALA A 6 2.48 29.19 -59.87
N ARG A 7 3.27 28.28 -60.44
CA ARG A 7 3.34 26.88 -59.97
C ARG A 7 4.00 26.76 -58.59
N GLN A 8 5.01 27.59 -58.31
CA GLN A 8 5.63 27.67 -56.98
C GLN A 8 4.66 28.21 -55.92
N TYR A 9 3.88 29.26 -56.24
CA TYR A 9 2.87 29.78 -55.31
C TYR A 9 1.74 28.78 -55.03
N LEU A 10 1.28 28.03 -56.03
CA LEU A 10 0.26 26.99 -55.84
C LEU A 10 0.76 25.84 -54.95
N LEU A 11 2.01 25.40 -55.14
CA LEU A 11 2.63 24.38 -54.28
C LEU A 11 2.81 24.88 -52.85
N ALA A 12 3.25 26.13 -52.68
CA ALA A 12 3.36 26.75 -51.36
C ALA A 12 1.99 26.84 -50.67
N LEU A 13 0.95 27.28 -51.39
CA LEU A 13 -0.41 27.39 -50.85
C LEU A 13 -0.99 26.03 -50.45
N ALA A 14 -0.80 25.01 -51.28
CA ALA A 14 -1.20 23.63 -50.98
C ALA A 14 -0.45 23.08 -49.75
N GLY A 15 0.86 23.37 -49.64
CA GLY A 15 1.66 23.02 -48.47
C GLY A 15 1.17 23.69 -47.19
N SER A 16 0.85 24.99 -47.24
CA SER A 16 0.31 25.75 -46.12
C SER A 16 -1.05 25.20 -45.65
N ILE A 17 -1.95 24.89 -46.59
CA ILE A 17 -3.26 24.30 -46.28
C ILE A 17 -3.08 22.91 -45.67
N GLY A 18 -2.18 22.09 -46.23
CA GLY A 18 -1.86 20.77 -45.68
C GLY A 18 -1.32 20.85 -44.24
N LEU A 19 -0.43 21.80 -43.95
CA LEU A 19 0.11 22.01 -42.61
C LEU A 19 -0.99 22.45 -41.62
N LEU A 20 -1.87 23.37 -42.02
CA LEU A 20 -2.98 23.83 -41.20
C LEU A 20 -3.96 22.69 -40.88
N LEU A 21 -4.29 21.86 -41.88
CA LEU A 21 -5.14 20.68 -41.67
C LEU A 21 -4.48 19.68 -40.72
N LEU A 22 -3.18 19.43 -40.88
CA LEU A 22 -2.44 18.52 -40.01
C LEU A 22 -2.41 19.03 -38.56
N LEU A 23 -2.14 20.32 -38.35
CA LEU A 23 -2.19 20.96 -37.03
C LEU A 23 -3.60 20.92 -36.42
N ALA A 24 -4.64 21.18 -37.21
CA ALA A 24 -6.03 21.11 -36.78
C ALA A 24 -6.43 19.68 -36.39
N THR A 25 -6.02 18.67 -37.15
CA THR A 25 -6.27 17.26 -36.80
C THR A 25 -5.53 16.86 -35.55
N LEU A 26 -4.25 17.24 -35.38
CA LEU A 26 -3.47 16.98 -34.17
C LEU A 26 -4.09 17.62 -32.94
N THR A 27 -4.50 18.89 -33.03
CA THR A 27 -5.17 19.59 -31.92
C THR A 27 -6.53 18.98 -31.62
N ALA A 28 -7.33 18.63 -32.62
CA ALA A 28 -8.61 17.95 -32.43
C ALA A 28 -8.43 16.56 -31.81
N THR A 29 -7.48 15.75 -32.28
CA THR A 29 -7.18 14.45 -31.68
C THR A 29 -6.64 14.59 -30.27
N SER A 30 -5.82 15.60 -29.98
CA SER A 30 -5.32 15.88 -28.64
C SER A 30 -6.42 16.36 -27.69
N TYR A 31 -7.42 17.10 -28.19
CA TYR A 31 -8.56 17.54 -27.40
C TYR A 31 -9.55 16.38 -27.13
N LEU A 32 -9.76 15.52 -28.12
CA LEU A 32 -10.68 14.38 -28.03
C LEU A 32 -10.07 13.20 -27.27
N HIS A 33 -8.78 12.95 -27.47
CA HIS A 33 -8.01 11.91 -26.80
C HIS A 33 -6.94 12.63 -25.99
N ASN A 34 -7.30 13.00 -24.76
CA ASN A 34 -6.45 13.70 -23.81
C ASN A 34 -5.36 12.74 -23.25
N VAL A 35 -4.52 12.21 -24.13
CA VAL A 35 -3.38 11.35 -23.79
C VAL A 35 -2.32 12.25 -23.17
N ARG A 36 -2.34 12.35 -21.84
CA ARG A 36 -1.28 12.98 -21.07
C ARG A 36 -0.15 11.98 -20.89
N VAL A 37 0.92 12.17 -21.65
CA VAL A 37 2.17 11.46 -21.42
C VAL A 37 2.93 12.24 -20.36
N ASP A 38 3.15 11.64 -19.19
CA ASP A 38 4.00 12.22 -18.16
C ASP A 38 5.46 12.15 -18.61
N LEU A 39 6.09 13.31 -18.80
CA LEU A 39 7.51 13.43 -19.15
C LEU A 39 8.34 13.87 -17.94
N SER A 40 7.74 13.90 -16.74
CA SER A 40 8.46 14.21 -15.52
C SER A 40 9.39 13.04 -15.14
N PRO A 41 10.62 13.30 -14.66
CA PRO A 41 11.45 12.26 -14.10
C PRO A 41 10.75 11.65 -12.87
N GLY A 42 10.26 10.41 -13.01
CA GLY A 42 9.68 9.61 -11.93
C GLY A 42 8.16 9.50 -11.90
N ASP A 43 7.45 9.64 -13.02
CA ASP A 43 6.02 9.28 -13.16
C ASP A 43 5.12 9.95 -12.09
N ARG A 44 5.46 11.18 -11.69
CA ARG A 44 4.86 11.87 -10.53
C ARG A 44 3.40 12.26 -10.72
N TYR A 45 2.89 12.20 -11.95
CA TYR A 45 1.52 12.56 -12.30
C TYR A 45 0.68 11.36 -12.76
N THR A 46 1.16 10.13 -12.54
CA THR A 46 0.41 8.90 -12.78
C THR A 46 0.16 8.15 -11.48
N LEU A 47 -1.09 7.69 -11.30
CA LEU A 47 -1.47 6.84 -10.17
C LEU A 47 -0.61 5.58 -10.12
N SER A 48 -0.24 5.15 -8.92
CA SER A 48 0.50 3.89 -8.73
C SER A 48 -0.32 2.69 -9.18
N ASP A 49 0.37 1.61 -9.57
CA ASP A 49 -0.24 0.34 -9.93
C ASP A 49 -1.21 -0.21 -8.87
N HIS A 50 -0.94 0.04 -7.58
CA HIS A 50 -1.82 -0.37 -6.49
C HIS A 50 -3.16 0.37 -6.56
N THR A 51 -3.10 1.68 -6.75
CA THR A 51 -4.28 2.53 -6.90
C THR A 51 -5.05 2.19 -8.15
N LEU A 52 -4.38 1.96 -9.29
CA LEU A 52 -5.02 1.50 -10.51
C LEU A 52 -5.74 0.16 -10.30
N ALA A 53 -5.11 -0.79 -9.59
CA ALA A 53 -5.74 -2.07 -9.27
C ALA A 53 -6.97 -1.89 -8.35
N ALA A 54 -6.91 -0.99 -7.37
CA ALA A 54 -8.04 -0.69 -6.49
C ALA A 54 -9.21 -0.05 -7.27
N LEU A 55 -8.92 0.94 -8.13
CA LEU A 55 -9.90 1.67 -8.93
C LEU A 55 -10.57 0.81 -10.00
N ARG A 56 -9.80 -0.04 -10.68
CA ARG A 56 -10.31 -1.00 -11.68
C ARG A 56 -11.06 -2.17 -11.05
N GLY A 57 -10.76 -2.49 -9.79
CA GLY A 57 -11.42 -3.53 -9.02
C GLY A 57 -12.73 -3.10 -8.37
N LEU A 58 -13.20 -1.88 -8.61
CA LEU A 58 -14.49 -1.40 -8.12
C LEU A 58 -15.65 -2.09 -8.85
N ASP A 59 -16.57 -2.64 -8.07
CA ASP A 59 -17.79 -3.32 -8.50
C ASP A 59 -19.07 -2.54 -8.12
N GLU A 60 -18.94 -1.54 -7.25
CA GLU A 60 -20.02 -0.69 -6.76
C GLU A 60 -19.72 0.80 -7.03
N PRO A 61 -20.73 1.65 -7.25
CA PRO A 61 -20.54 3.08 -7.42
C PRO A 61 -20.03 3.73 -6.12
N VAL A 62 -19.11 4.68 -6.26
CA VAL A 62 -18.49 5.42 -5.16
C VAL A 62 -18.66 6.90 -5.39
N LYS A 63 -19.26 7.58 -4.42
CA LYS A 63 -19.42 9.02 -4.41
C LYS A 63 -18.35 9.66 -3.53
N ILE A 64 -17.57 10.57 -4.09
CA ILE A 64 -16.50 11.29 -3.39
C ILE A 64 -16.85 12.77 -3.29
N THR A 65 -16.94 13.29 -2.08
CA THR A 65 -17.36 14.66 -1.81
C THR A 65 -16.23 15.40 -1.12
N GLY A 66 -15.50 16.23 -1.87
CA GLY A 66 -14.39 17.04 -1.37
C GLY A 66 -14.89 18.35 -0.78
N PHE A 67 -14.80 18.51 0.53
CA PHE A 67 -15.09 19.78 1.20
C PHE A 67 -13.84 20.64 1.21
N ILE A 68 -13.88 21.77 0.50
CA ILE A 68 -12.72 22.67 0.33
C ILE A 68 -12.98 24.05 0.92
N ARG A 69 -11.90 24.80 1.15
CA ARG A 69 -11.94 26.24 1.43
C ARG A 69 -11.34 27.00 0.26
N THR A 70 -11.90 28.15 -0.09
CA THR A 70 -11.51 28.89 -1.31
C THR A 70 -9.99 29.11 -1.48
N GLU A 71 -9.26 29.34 -0.39
CA GLU A 71 -7.82 29.66 -0.41
C GLU A 71 -6.90 28.53 0.12
N ASP A 72 -7.37 27.28 0.18
CA ASP A 72 -6.53 26.17 0.61
C ASP A 72 -5.52 25.78 -0.50
N PRO A 73 -4.19 25.81 -0.25
CA PRO A 73 -3.17 25.43 -1.23
C PRO A 73 -3.25 23.96 -1.66
N ARG A 74 -3.97 23.11 -0.92
CA ARG A 74 -4.17 21.69 -1.22
C ARG A 74 -5.26 21.45 -2.28
N ASN A 75 -6.09 22.46 -2.58
CA ASN A 75 -7.20 22.33 -3.53
C ASN A 75 -6.78 21.86 -4.94
N PRO A 76 -5.70 22.37 -5.56
CA PRO A 76 -5.28 21.90 -6.86
C PRO A 76 -4.89 20.41 -6.83
N LEU A 77 -4.23 19.97 -5.77
CA LEU A 77 -3.83 18.56 -5.60
C LEU A 77 -5.05 17.66 -5.46
N LEU A 78 -6.02 18.03 -4.61
CA LEU A 78 -7.26 17.26 -4.46
C LEU A 78 -8.03 17.17 -5.78
N LYS A 79 -8.17 18.29 -6.48
CA LYS A 79 -8.88 18.34 -7.78
C LYS A 79 -8.23 17.43 -8.81
N ASP A 80 -6.91 17.46 -8.90
CA ASP A 80 -6.16 16.62 -9.82
C ASP A 80 -6.30 15.14 -9.46
N LEU A 81 -6.13 14.78 -8.18
CA LEU A 81 -6.27 13.41 -7.69
C LEU A 81 -7.68 12.83 -7.97
N LEU A 82 -8.74 13.58 -7.67
CA LEU A 82 -10.12 13.13 -7.90
C LEU A 82 -10.44 13.03 -9.41
N TRP A 83 -9.92 13.95 -10.22
CA TRP A 83 -10.07 13.89 -11.67
C TRP A 83 -9.38 12.66 -12.26
N GLN A 84 -8.15 12.34 -11.80
CA GLN A 84 -7.44 11.14 -12.23
C GLN A 84 -8.22 9.86 -11.85
N ALA A 85 -8.69 9.77 -10.61
CA ALA A 85 -9.45 8.62 -10.14
C ALA A 85 -10.76 8.42 -10.93
N ALA A 86 -11.50 9.50 -11.20
CA ALA A 86 -12.77 9.44 -11.95
C ALA A 86 -12.59 9.10 -13.44
N ASN A 87 -11.44 9.44 -14.04
CA ASN A 87 -11.15 9.04 -15.41
C ASN A 87 -10.74 7.57 -15.51
N GLU A 88 -10.15 7.02 -14.44
CA GLU A 88 -9.70 5.63 -14.43
C GLU A 88 -10.85 4.65 -14.21
N SER A 89 -11.85 5.02 -13.41
CA SER A 89 -12.99 4.16 -13.08
C SER A 89 -14.34 4.85 -13.30
N PRO A 90 -15.24 4.29 -14.14
CA PRO A 90 -16.57 4.84 -14.37
C PRO A 90 -17.49 4.74 -13.14
N TYR A 91 -17.08 3.97 -12.12
CA TYR A 91 -17.81 3.85 -10.85
C TYR A 91 -17.60 5.04 -9.92
N ILE A 92 -16.65 5.94 -10.22
CA ILE A 92 -16.33 7.08 -9.36
C ILE A 92 -17.06 8.33 -9.85
N GLU A 93 -17.90 8.87 -8.96
CA GLU A 93 -18.49 10.19 -9.11
C GLU A 93 -17.92 11.11 -8.04
N TYR A 94 -17.41 12.30 -8.42
CA TYR A 94 -16.88 13.25 -7.44
C TYR A 94 -17.54 14.63 -7.52
N SER A 95 -17.66 15.27 -6.36
CA SER A 95 -18.16 16.64 -6.22
C SER A 95 -17.26 17.44 -5.28
N ILE A 96 -17.17 18.74 -5.52
CA ILE A 96 -16.35 19.66 -4.72
C ILE A 96 -17.24 20.77 -4.19
N ILE A 97 -17.28 20.91 -2.87
CA ILE A 97 -18.14 21.87 -2.18
C ILE A 97 -17.25 22.82 -1.39
N ASP A 98 -17.44 24.11 -1.60
CA ASP A 98 -16.81 25.14 -0.78
C ASP A 98 -17.58 25.29 0.55
N VAL A 99 -16.96 24.92 1.66
CA VAL A 99 -17.58 24.93 2.99
C VAL A 99 -18.00 26.35 3.41
N ASN A 100 -17.25 27.38 2.98
CA ASN A 100 -17.58 28.76 3.30
C ASN A 100 -18.83 29.24 2.56
N LYS A 101 -19.11 28.68 1.38
CA LYS A 101 -20.27 29.05 0.56
C LYS A 101 -21.50 28.22 0.88
N ASN A 102 -21.32 26.96 1.28
CA ASN A 102 -22.39 26.01 1.55
C ASN A 102 -22.25 25.33 2.94
N PRO A 103 -22.31 26.10 4.04
CA PRO A 103 -22.07 25.55 5.39
C PRO A 103 -23.13 24.53 5.82
N ALA A 104 -24.38 24.67 5.35
CA ALA A 104 -25.46 23.72 5.64
C ALA A 104 -25.16 22.30 5.13
N MET A 105 -24.55 22.20 3.94
CA MET A 105 -24.20 20.91 3.34
C MET A 105 -23.02 20.26 4.07
N ALA A 106 -22.03 21.04 4.52
CA ALA A 106 -20.95 20.51 5.34
C ALA A 106 -21.44 19.96 6.69
N ALA A 107 -22.38 20.67 7.32
CA ALA A 107 -22.98 20.25 8.58
C ALA A 107 -23.81 18.96 8.46
N GLU A 108 -24.54 18.77 7.35
CA GLU A 108 -25.28 17.52 7.06
C GLU A 108 -24.35 16.30 6.99
N TYR A 109 -23.17 16.49 6.40
CA TYR A 109 -22.15 15.46 6.34
C TYR A 109 -21.36 15.36 7.66
N GLY A 110 -21.62 16.18 8.69
CA GLY A 110 -20.85 16.16 9.94
C GLY A 110 -19.38 16.55 9.75
N VAL A 111 -19.09 17.37 8.74
CA VAL A 111 -17.75 17.88 8.47
C VAL A 111 -17.56 19.21 9.19
N ASP A 112 -16.82 19.17 10.28
CA ASP A 112 -16.49 20.35 11.09
C ASP A 112 -15.42 21.21 10.42
N ALA A 113 -15.78 22.01 9.41
CA ALA A 113 -15.00 23.09 8.77
C ALA A 113 -13.58 22.78 8.22
N TYR A 114 -13.01 21.61 8.51
CA TYR A 114 -11.72 21.15 8.02
C TYR A 114 -11.92 20.42 6.71
N GLY A 115 -11.01 20.67 5.76
CA GLY A 115 -11.11 20.18 4.39
C GLY A 115 -10.96 18.66 4.29
N SER A 116 -11.98 17.94 4.73
CA SER A 116 -12.10 16.50 4.59
C SER A 116 -12.82 16.16 3.29
N THR A 117 -12.37 15.08 2.69
CA THR A 117 -13.02 14.46 1.54
C THR A 117 -13.76 13.25 2.05
N VAL A 118 -15.08 13.24 1.88
CA VAL A 118 -15.94 12.13 2.29
C VAL A 118 -16.09 11.16 1.13
N VAL A 119 -15.91 9.88 1.39
CA VAL A 119 -16.05 8.79 0.43
C VAL A 119 -17.20 7.90 0.88
N GLU A 120 -18.18 7.71 0.01
CA GLU A 120 -19.39 6.94 0.29
C GLU A 120 -19.60 5.88 -0.79
N SER A 121 -19.89 4.65 -0.35
CA SER A 121 -20.30 3.58 -1.25
C SER A 121 -21.27 2.65 -0.54
N ALA A 122 -22.40 2.38 -1.19
CA ALA A 122 -23.52 1.61 -0.65
C ALA A 122 -23.96 2.05 0.77
N LYS A 123 -23.52 1.34 1.82
CA LYS A 123 -23.86 1.58 3.24
C LYS A 123 -22.67 2.03 4.10
N ARG A 124 -21.49 2.20 3.51
CA ARG A 124 -20.28 2.59 4.23
C ARG A 124 -19.83 3.96 3.82
N ARG A 125 -19.17 4.60 4.77
CA ARG A 125 -18.65 5.94 4.66
C ARG A 125 -17.28 5.98 5.34
N SER A 126 -16.35 6.68 4.72
CA SER A 126 -15.05 7.05 5.27
C SER A 126 -14.73 8.48 4.89
N ASP A 127 -13.69 9.05 5.50
CA ASP A 127 -13.20 10.37 5.17
C ASP A 127 -11.68 10.45 5.28
N PHE A 128 -11.10 11.40 4.57
CA PHE A 128 -9.68 11.72 4.67
C PHE A 128 -9.44 13.23 4.55
N ALA A 129 -8.44 13.74 5.26
CA ALA A 129 -8.19 15.19 5.35
C ALA A 129 -7.09 15.71 4.41
N ASN A 130 -6.10 14.88 4.07
CA ASN A 130 -4.99 15.30 3.22
C ASN A 130 -5.12 14.65 1.84
N PRO A 131 -5.04 15.42 0.74
CA PRO A 131 -5.12 14.84 -0.60
C PRO A 131 -3.82 14.12 -0.93
N SER A 132 -3.75 12.85 -0.56
CA SER A 132 -2.73 11.90 -1.00
C SER A 132 -3.39 10.69 -1.63
N GLU A 133 -2.67 10.05 -2.55
CA GLU A 133 -3.12 8.83 -3.22
C GLU A 133 -3.40 7.71 -2.22
N SER A 134 -2.50 7.50 -1.25
CA SER A 134 -2.68 6.51 -0.18
C SER A 134 -3.96 6.72 0.61
N GLN A 135 -4.27 7.97 0.99
CA GLN A 135 -5.50 8.27 1.74
C GLN A 135 -6.76 8.07 0.90
N LEU A 136 -6.72 8.44 -0.38
CA LEU A 136 -7.84 8.19 -1.30
C LEU A 136 -8.09 6.69 -1.45
N VAL A 137 -7.06 5.89 -1.70
CA VAL A 137 -7.20 4.43 -1.86
C VAL A 137 -7.74 3.80 -0.59
N SER A 138 -7.19 4.15 0.56
CA SER A 138 -7.63 3.57 1.83
C SER A 138 -9.08 3.93 2.16
N ALA A 139 -9.49 5.17 1.91
CA ALA A 139 -10.89 5.58 2.06
C ALA A 139 -11.81 4.86 1.05
N LEU A 140 -11.37 4.73 -0.20
CA LEU A 140 -12.09 3.99 -1.23
C LEU A 140 -12.31 2.53 -0.83
N LEU A 141 -11.26 1.86 -0.36
CA LEU A 141 -11.33 0.48 0.09
C LEU A 141 -12.22 0.36 1.35
N TYR A 142 -12.18 1.32 2.27
CA TYR A 142 -13.09 1.36 3.44
C TYR A 142 -14.56 1.45 3.04
N ALA A 143 -14.88 2.28 2.05
CA ALA A 143 -16.25 2.40 1.57
C ALA A 143 -16.73 1.15 0.82
N THR A 144 -15.83 0.43 0.13
CA THR A 144 -16.21 -0.61 -0.85
C THR A 144 -15.96 -2.04 -0.36
N ARG A 145 -15.08 -2.28 0.61
CA ARG A 145 -14.73 -3.62 1.10
C ARG A 145 -14.55 -3.63 2.61
N PRO A 146 -14.79 -4.76 3.30
CA PRO A 146 -14.45 -4.87 4.71
C PRO A 146 -12.92 -4.87 4.87
N PRO A 147 -12.36 -4.20 5.90
CA PRO A 147 -10.92 -4.23 6.14
C PRO A 147 -10.49 -5.65 6.44
N LYS A 148 -9.26 -5.97 6.04
CA LYS A 148 -8.59 -7.20 6.46
C LYS A 148 -8.09 -7.04 7.89
N ASN A 149 -8.27 -8.07 8.72
CA ASN A 149 -7.86 -8.04 10.12
C ASN A 149 -6.46 -8.64 10.29
N ILE A 150 -5.59 -7.88 10.94
CA ILE A 150 -4.24 -8.29 11.32
C ILE A 150 -4.23 -8.44 12.84
N CYS A 151 -4.02 -9.67 13.31
CA CYS A 151 -3.90 -9.95 14.72
C CYS A 151 -2.43 -9.94 15.11
N MET A 152 -2.05 -9.10 16.06
CA MET A 152 -0.70 -9.07 16.63
C MET A 152 -0.69 -9.91 17.90
N LEU A 153 0.09 -10.99 17.91
CA LEU A 153 0.20 -11.87 19.07
C LEU A 153 0.83 -11.14 20.25
N ALA A 154 0.25 -11.31 21.43
CA ALA A 154 0.76 -10.81 22.70
C ALA A 154 0.79 -11.89 23.78
N GLY A 155 1.76 -11.77 24.69
CA GLY A 155 1.87 -12.57 25.92
C GLY A 155 3.21 -13.28 26.10
N HIS A 156 4.08 -13.23 25.10
CA HIS A 156 5.43 -13.81 25.09
C HIS A 156 6.53 -12.75 25.00
N GLY A 157 6.17 -11.49 25.24
CA GLY A 157 7.09 -10.36 25.19
C GLY A 157 7.47 -10.00 23.76
N GLU A 158 6.51 -10.15 22.85
CA GLU A 158 6.46 -9.51 21.53
C GLU A 158 6.47 -7.98 21.68
N CYS A 159 6.74 -7.27 20.58
CA CYS A 159 6.69 -5.81 20.57
C CYS A 159 5.28 -5.30 20.92
N GLY A 160 5.21 -4.26 21.74
CA GLY A 160 3.95 -3.67 22.18
C GLY A 160 3.27 -2.92 21.05
N MET A 161 2.08 -3.36 20.63
CA MET A 161 1.30 -2.73 19.54
C MET A 161 1.00 -1.24 19.83
N ASN A 162 0.81 -0.89 21.10
CA ASN A 162 0.51 0.49 21.53
C ASN A 162 1.73 1.22 22.10
N ASP A 163 2.90 0.58 22.10
CA ASP A 163 4.14 1.17 22.60
C ASP A 163 4.86 1.93 21.49
N ALA A 164 5.31 3.14 21.80
CA ALA A 164 6.04 4.05 20.92
C ALA A 164 7.55 4.04 21.18
N ASP A 165 8.01 3.21 22.12
CA ASP A 165 9.44 2.98 22.33
C ASP A 165 10.09 2.42 21.05
N ARG A 166 11.31 2.87 20.78
CA ARG A 166 12.03 2.52 19.54
C ARG A 166 12.57 1.09 19.52
N HIS A 167 12.65 0.43 20.68
CA HIS A 167 13.20 -0.92 20.83
C HIS A 167 12.11 -1.95 21.13
N SER A 168 11.10 -1.60 21.93
CA SER A 168 10.02 -2.51 22.31
C SER A 168 8.68 -2.24 21.63
N GLY A 169 8.54 -1.13 20.91
CA GLY A 169 7.27 -0.68 20.36
C GLY A 169 7.03 -1.06 18.90
N CYS A 170 5.78 -1.42 18.58
CA CYS A 170 5.27 -1.67 17.23
C CYS A 170 4.16 -0.71 16.79
N SER A 171 3.96 0.40 17.51
CA SER A 171 2.95 1.40 17.15
C SER A 171 3.13 1.98 15.75
N LEU A 172 4.37 2.19 15.30
CA LEU A 172 4.65 2.67 13.94
C LEU A 172 4.21 1.67 12.86
N LEU A 173 4.44 0.37 13.08
CA LEU A 173 3.97 -0.68 12.18
C LEU A 173 2.44 -0.72 12.14
N ARG A 174 1.80 -0.71 13.32
CA ARG A 174 0.34 -0.65 13.45
C ARG A 174 -0.24 0.55 12.71
N ASP A 175 0.34 1.73 12.88
CA ASP A 175 -0.15 2.96 12.26
C ASP A 175 0.04 2.94 10.74
N ALA A 176 1.17 2.41 10.25
CA ALA A 176 1.39 2.20 8.83
C ALA A 176 0.35 1.22 8.23
N LEU A 177 0.08 0.09 8.89
CA LEU A 177 -0.94 -0.86 8.45
C LEU A 177 -2.34 -0.25 8.45
N ARG A 178 -2.69 0.54 9.45
CA ARG A 178 -3.98 1.25 9.50
C ARG A 178 -4.14 2.27 8.38
N VAL A 179 -3.05 2.97 8.03
CA VAL A 179 -3.05 3.88 6.87
C VAL A 179 -3.32 3.12 5.58
N GLU A 180 -2.88 1.87 5.46
CA GLU A 180 -3.14 0.98 4.31
C GLU A 180 -4.47 0.19 4.42
N PHE A 181 -5.41 0.66 5.25
CA PHE A 181 -6.76 0.08 5.38
C PHE A 181 -6.80 -1.34 6.01
N TYR A 182 -5.82 -1.69 6.83
CA TYR A 182 -5.92 -2.87 7.69
C TYR A 182 -6.53 -2.53 9.05
N GLN A 183 -7.39 -3.41 9.54
CA GLN A 183 -7.78 -3.44 10.95
C GLN A 183 -6.66 -4.16 11.70
N VAL A 184 -6.17 -3.58 12.81
CA VAL A 184 -5.05 -4.14 13.57
C VAL A 184 -5.45 -4.26 15.03
N GLU A 185 -5.43 -5.49 15.53
CA GLU A 185 -5.92 -5.89 16.85
C GLU A 185 -4.85 -6.70 17.59
N GLU A 186 -4.81 -6.56 18.91
CA GLU A 186 -3.95 -7.39 19.76
C GLU A 186 -4.68 -8.70 20.07
N LEU A 187 -3.97 -9.82 19.96
CA LEU A 187 -4.49 -11.16 20.22
C LEU A 187 -3.71 -11.83 21.33
N SER A 188 -4.42 -12.35 22.34
CA SER A 188 -3.85 -13.28 23.31
C SER A 188 -4.47 -14.65 23.14
N LEU A 189 -3.65 -15.67 22.88
CA LEU A 189 -4.12 -17.07 22.80
C LEU A 189 -4.60 -17.61 24.15
N ARG A 190 -4.31 -16.90 25.25
CA ARG A 190 -4.74 -17.31 26.60
C ARG A 190 -6.22 -17.01 26.78
N GLY A 191 -7.02 -18.07 26.85
CA GLY A 191 -8.45 -17.98 27.17
C GLY A 191 -9.36 -17.74 25.97
N GLU A 192 -8.81 -17.47 24.78
CA GLU A 192 -9.59 -17.29 23.54
C GLU A 192 -9.85 -18.60 22.78
N GLY A 193 -9.25 -19.72 23.22
CA GLY A 193 -9.51 -21.04 22.62
C GLY A 193 -8.92 -21.23 21.22
N GLY A 194 -8.09 -20.29 20.74
CA GLY A 194 -7.41 -20.38 19.45
C GLY A 194 -7.18 -19.01 18.81
N VAL A 195 -6.88 -19.01 17.51
CA VAL A 195 -6.87 -17.81 16.68
C VAL A 195 -8.30 -17.56 16.17
N PRO A 196 -8.88 -16.36 16.34
CA PRO A 196 -10.24 -16.07 15.88
C PRO A 196 -10.45 -16.21 14.37
N ASP A 197 -11.65 -16.63 13.95
CA ASP A 197 -12.02 -16.80 12.53
C ASP A 197 -11.90 -15.52 11.69
N ASN A 198 -12.05 -14.35 12.33
CA ASN A 198 -11.92 -13.06 11.68
C ASN A 198 -10.46 -12.60 11.53
N CYS A 199 -9.47 -13.44 11.86
CA CYS A 199 -8.05 -13.11 11.75
C CYS A 199 -7.47 -13.47 10.36
N ASP A 200 -7.37 -12.50 9.45
CA ASP A 200 -6.86 -12.74 8.09
C ASP A 200 -5.35 -13.00 8.06
N VAL A 201 -4.59 -12.35 8.94
CA VAL A 201 -3.13 -12.55 9.11
C VAL A 201 -2.77 -12.45 10.59
N LEU A 202 -2.06 -13.46 11.10
CA LEU A 202 -1.47 -13.43 12.43
C LEU A 202 0.00 -12.97 12.34
N VAL A 203 0.39 -12.05 13.22
CA VAL A 203 1.76 -11.51 13.31
C VAL A 203 2.35 -11.88 14.66
N ILE A 204 3.51 -12.54 14.65
CA ILE A 204 4.33 -12.80 15.83
C ILE A 204 5.61 -11.97 15.71
N ALA A 205 5.68 -10.89 16.48
CA ALA A 205 6.70 -9.87 16.31
C ALA A 205 7.69 -9.83 17.49
N GLY A 206 8.83 -10.49 17.34
CA GLY A 206 9.93 -10.49 18.31
C GLY A 206 9.59 -11.14 19.65
N PRO A 207 9.09 -12.38 19.71
CA PRO A 207 8.76 -13.03 20.97
C PRO A 207 10.03 -13.30 21.79
N SER A 208 10.15 -12.67 22.96
CA SER A 208 11.28 -12.92 23.89
C SER A 208 11.15 -14.23 24.67
N LYS A 209 9.97 -14.85 24.68
CA LYS A 209 9.69 -16.14 25.36
C LYS A 209 9.06 -17.11 24.39
N ASP A 210 9.28 -18.40 24.63
CA ASP A 210 8.66 -19.43 23.81
C ASP A 210 7.17 -19.60 24.13
N PRO A 211 6.29 -19.60 23.09
CA PRO A 211 4.91 -20.04 23.23
C PRO A 211 4.82 -21.45 23.80
N ILE A 212 3.81 -21.70 24.62
CA ILE A 212 3.59 -23.03 25.21
C ILE A 212 3.02 -24.00 24.15
N ARG A 213 2.98 -25.30 24.48
CA ARG A 213 2.51 -26.33 23.53
C ARG A 213 1.10 -26.05 22.99
N SER A 214 0.16 -25.68 23.86
CA SER A 214 -1.21 -25.35 23.44
C SER A 214 -1.26 -24.17 22.47
N ASP A 215 -0.37 -23.19 22.62
CA ASP A 215 -0.31 -22.05 21.71
C ASP A 215 0.22 -22.50 20.35
N LEU A 216 1.26 -23.34 20.32
CA LEU A 216 1.77 -23.93 19.07
C LEU A 216 0.72 -24.82 18.37
N ASP A 217 -0.09 -25.54 19.14
CA ASP A 217 -1.18 -26.35 18.59
C ASP A 217 -2.26 -25.45 17.95
N ALA A 218 -2.63 -24.35 18.60
CA ALA A 218 -3.55 -23.36 18.04
C ALA A 218 -3.01 -22.67 16.77
N LEU A 219 -1.71 -22.34 16.75
CA LEU A 219 -1.04 -21.83 15.55
C LEU A 219 -1.05 -22.86 14.41
N ALA A 220 -0.90 -24.14 14.73
CA ALA A 220 -0.94 -25.21 13.75
C ALA A 220 -2.35 -25.33 13.14
N GLU A 221 -3.39 -25.35 13.98
CA GLU A 221 -4.79 -25.39 13.53
C GLU A 221 -5.13 -24.20 12.62
N TYR A 222 -4.70 -22.99 13.00
CA TYR A 222 -4.87 -21.79 12.18
C TYR A 222 -4.22 -21.92 10.80
N LEU A 223 -2.96 -22.38 10.73
CA LEU A 223 -2.25 -22.57 9.46
C LEU A 223 -2.83 -23.71 8.61
N GLU A 224 -3.22 -24.83 9.23
CA GLU A 224 -3.87 -25.95 8.54
C GLU A 224 -5.25 -25.57 7.99
N GLY A 225 -5.93 -24.60 8.64
CA GLY A 225 -7.14 -23.95 8.15
C GLY A 225 -6.93 -22.96 7.00
N GLY A 226 -5.69 -22.77 6.53
CA GLY A 226 -5.35 -21.82 5.46
C GLY A 226 -5.05 -20.40 5.94
N GLY A 227 -4.86 -20.23 7.26
CA GLY A 227 -4.43 -18.98 7.87
C GLY A 227 -3.05 -18.52 7.38
N LYS A 228 -2.73 -17.26 7.63
CA LYS A 228 -1.48 -16.64 7.18
C LYS A 228 -0.69 -16.12 8.36
N LEU A 229 0.58 -16.47 8.43
CA LEU A 229 1.44 -16.15 9.56
C LEU A 229 2.63 -15.31 9.10
N LEU A 230 2.82 -14.15 9.72
CA LEU A 230 4.05 -13.37 9.65
C LEU A 230 4.83 -13.54 10.95
N VAL A 231 6.08 -13.99 10.85
CA VAL A 231 6.93 -14.22 12.02
C VAL A 231 8.23 -13.46 11.91
N MET A 232 8.58 -12.72 12.97
CA MET A 232 9.87 -12.07 13.16
C MET A 232 10.45 -12.57 14.48
N ILE A 233 11.59 -13.26 14.44
CA ILE A 233 12.24 -13.85 15.62
C ILE A 233 13.69 -13.40 15.69
N ASP A 234 14.06 -12.77 16.80
CA ASP A 234 15.43 -12.38 17.08
C ASP A 234 16.32 -13.61 17.30
N PRO A 235 17.64 -13.50 17.01
CA PRO A 235 18.61 -14.52 17.36
C PRO A 235 18.51 -14.96 18.82
N PHE A 236 18.71 -16.25 19.08
CA PHE A 236 18.69 -16.86 20.41
C PHE A 236 17.37 -16.73 21.22
N SER A 237 16.31 -16.16 20.61
CA SER A 237 14.98 -16.03 21.22
C SER A 237 14.01 -17.06 20.66
N ALA A 238 12.98 -17.40 21.45
CA ALA A 238 11.90 -18.32 21.10
C ALA A 238 12.37 -19.57 20.31
N GLN A 239 13.36 -20.30 20.84
CA GLN A 239 14.00 -21.42 20.13
C GLN A 239 13.04 -22.58 19.84
N ARG A 240 12.03 -22.79 20.69
CA ARG A 240 10.99 -23.80 20.45
C ARG A 240 10.04 -23.36 19.34
N LEU A 241 9.69 -22.08 19.24
CA LEU A 241 8.95 -21.55 18.10
C LEU A 241 9.74 -21.69 16.79
N ALA A 242 11.03 -21.31 16.79
CA ALA A 242 11.91 -21.50 15.65
C ALA A 242 12.02 -22.98 15.25
N ALA A 243 12.13 -23.88 16.24
CA ALA A 243 12.16 -25.32 15.99
C ALA A 243 10.83 -25.85 15.42
N TRP A 244 9.69 -25.31 15.84
CA TRP A 244 8.36 -25.66 15.33
C TRP A 244 8.19 -25.21 13.87
N LEU A 245 8.70 -24.03 13.50
CA LEU A 245 8.68 -23.53 12.11
C LEU A 245 9.47 -24.40 11.14
N ARG A 246 10.42 -25.22 11.62
CA ARG A 246 11.09 -26.25 10.79
C ARG A 246 10.12 -27.29 10.24
N GLY A 247 9.05 -27.59 10.97
CA GLY A 247 7.96 -28.46 10.49
C GLY A 247 7.16 -27.85 9.34
N TRP A 248 7.29 -26.53 9.13
CA TRP A 248 6.66 -25.75 8.08
C TRP A 248 7.64 -25.38 6.95
N GLY A 249 8.78 -26.06 6.86
CA GLY A 249 9.77 -25.86 5.79
C GLY A 249 10.71 -24.66 6.01
N ILE A 250 10.70 -24.06 7.19
CA ILE A 250 11.53 -22.89 7.51
C ILE A 250 12.62 -23.30 8.50
N ASP A 251 13.88 -23.26 8.07
CA ASP A 251 15.02 -23.50 8.94
C ASP A 251 15.70 -22.19 9.33
N MET A 252 15.77 -21.94 10.64
CA MET A 252 16.41 -20.76 11.21
C MET A 252 17.65 -21.20 11.97
N ALA A 253 18.82 -20.72 11.58
CA ALA A 253 20.07 -21.08 12.24
C ALA A 253 20.21 -20.38 13.60
N ASP A 254 20.87 -21.01 14.56
CA ASP A 254 21.17 -20.40 15.86
C ASP A 254 22.46 -19.58 15.77
N ASP A 255 22.41 -18.50 15.00
CA ASP A 255 23.54 -17.64 14.66
C ASP A 255 23.16 -16.16 14.59
N ILE A 256 24.17 -15.31 14.39
CA ILE A 256 24.02 -13.90 14.05
C ILE A 256 24.77 -13.65 12.76
N VAL A 257 24.13 -12.96 11.82
CA VAL A 257 24.74 -12.49 10.57
C VAL A 257 25.58 -11.26 10.87
N VAL A 258 26.84 -11.30 10.41
CA VAL A 258 27.78 -10.19 10.50
C VAL A 258 28.26 -9.88 9.09
N ASP A 259 27.97 -8.67 8.59
CA ASP A 259 28.40 -8.22 7.26
C ASP A 259 29.25 -6.94 7.36
N PRO A 260 30.59 -7.08 7.50
CA PRO A 260 31.48 -5.93 7.59
C PRO A 260 31.57 -5.10 6.29
N GLN A 261 31.17 -5.66 5.14
CA GLN A 261 31.30 -5.04 3.83
C GLN A 261 30.06 -4.23 3.46
N ASN A 262 28.86 -4.74 3.76
CA ASN A 262 27.58 -4.09 3.45
C ASN A 262 26.89 -3.54 4.70
N ARG A 263 27.63 -2.77 5.50
CA ARG A 263 27.10 -2.06 6.67
C ARG A 263 26.65 -0.65 6.32
N LEU A 264 25.64 -0.15 7.04
CA LEU A 264 25.27 1.26 7.01
C LEU A 264 26.49 2.10 7.44
N GLY A 265 26.85 3.15 6.67
CA GLY A 265 28.15 3.83 6.78
C GLY A 265 28.59 4.19 8.21
N GLY A 266 29.71 3.62 8.66
CA GLY A 266 30.26 3.84 10.01
C GLY A 266 29.55 3.09 11.15
N GLY A 267 28.55 2.26 10.84
CA GLY A 267 27.73 1.52 11.80
C GLY A 267 28.36 0.24 12.37
N GLU A 268 27.62 -0.36 13.31
CA GLU A 268 27.98 -1.59 14.00
C GLU A 268 28.01 -2.81 13.06
N PRO A 269 28.88 -3.81 13.29
CA PRO A 269 28.98 -5.00 12.43
C PRO A 269 27.71 -5.85 12.34
N LEU A 270 26.73 -5.59 13.20
CA LEU A 270 25.45 -6.31 13.29
C LEU A 270 24.36 -5.70 12.39
N SER A 271 24.62 -4.53 11.78
CA SER A 271 23.74 -3.95 10.78
C SER A 271 24.07 -4.50 9.40
N ALA A 272 23.11 -5.15 8.75
CA ALA A 272 23.25 -5.69 7.40
C ALA A 272 22.29 -4.99 6.42
N VAL A 273 22.83 -4.51 5.31
CA VAL A 273 22.03 -3.98 4.18
C VAL A 273 21.86 -5.09 3.15
N ALA A 274 20.63 -5.48 2.86
CA ALA A 274 20.37 -6.50 1.84
C ALA A 274 20.50 -5.88 0.44
N THR A 275 21.70 -5.95 -0.14
CA THR A 275 22.02 -5.32 -1.43
C THR A 275 21.55 -6.15 -2.63
N ASP A 276 21.49 -7.48 -2.50
CA ASP A 276 21.08 -8.40 -3.57
C ASP A 276 19.62 -8.82 -3.42
N VAL A 277 18.71 -7.86 -3.60
CA VAL A 277 17.27 -8.12 -3.60
C VAL A 277 16.80 -8.36 -5.03
N ASN A 278 16.22 -9.54 -5.28
CA ASN A 278 15.64 -9.87 -6.57
C ASN A 278 14.44 -8.94 -6.87
N ARG A 279 14.62 -7.93 -7.73
CA ARG A 279 13.56 -6.96 -8.11
C ARG A 279 12.57 -7.48 -9.15
N GLN A 280 12.66 -8.74 -9.58
CA GLN A 280 11.69 -9.35 -10.50
C GLN A 280 10.50 -9.97 -9.76
N GLN A 281 10.60 -10.16 -8.43
CA GLN A 281 9.52 -10.73 -7.64
C GLN A 281 8.49 -9.66 -7.29
N ILE A 282 7.21 -10.01 -7.32
CA ILE A 282 6.10 -9.07 -7.09
C ILE A 282 6.17 -8.37 -5.73
N ILE A 283 6.78 -9.03 -4.74
CA ILE A 283 6.91 -8.56 -3.35
C ILE A 283 8.02 -7.52 -3.22
N THR A 284 9.12 -7.67 -3.95
CA THR A 284 10.35 -6.88 -3.79
C THR A 284 10.57 -5.88 -4.93
N GLN A 285 9.84 -5.99 -6.04
CA GLN A 285 9.97 -5.10 -7.20
C GLN A 285 9.68 -3.62 -6.88
N ARG A 286 8.92 -3.35 -5.80
CA ARG A 286 8.54 -2.00 -5.38
C ARG A 286 9.43 -1.39 -4.30
N LEU A 287 10.48 -2.09 -3.86
CA LEU A 287 11.40 -1.55 -2.86
C LEU A 287 12.25 -0.43 -3.48
N GLU A 288 12.04 0.79 -3.02
CA GLU A 288 12.80 1.97 -3.47
C GLU A 288 14.25 1.96 -3.00
N ALA A 289 14.49 1.36 -1.83
CA ALA A 289 15.81 1.22 -1.22
C ALA A 289 16.03 -0.22 -0.71
N PRO A 290 17.29 -0.68 -0.66
CA PRO A 290 17.65 -1.91 0.04
C PRO A 290 17.16 -1.92 1.49
N PRO A 291 16.52 -3.01 1.97
CA PRO A 291 16.12 -3.09 3.36
C PRO A 291 17.36 -3.19 4.26
N LEU A 292 17.24 -2.56 5.43
CA LEU A 292 18.24 -2.56 6.49
C LEU A 292 17.76 -3.45 7.62
N PHE A 293 18.65 -4.34 8.05
CA PHE A 293 18.43 -5.26 9.13
C PHE A 293 19.45 -5.02 10.24
N SER A 294 19.08 -5.30 11.48
CA SER A 294 19.96 -5.20 12.65
C SER A 294 19.82 -6.45 13.50
N GLY A 295 20.94 -7.11 13.80
CA GLY A 295 20.93 -8.29 14.67
C GLY A 295 20.11 -9.45 14.11
N VAL A 296 20.24 -9.75 12.81
CA VAL A 296 19.50 -10.85 12.17
C VAL A 296 20.25 -12.18 12.22
N ARG A 297 19.51 -13.27 12.00
CA ARG A 297 20.00 -14.65 11.91
C ARG A 297 19.86 -15.22 10.51
N SER A 298 20.59 -16.28 10.19
CA SER A 298 20.47 -16.96 8.90
C SER A 298 19.14 -17.71 8.79
N LEU A 299 18.51 -17.59 7.62
CA LEU A 299 17.26 -18.27 7.29
C LEU A 299 17.41 -19.10 6.01
N ARG A 300 16.80 -20.28 5.98
CA ARG A 300 16.74 -21.16 4.81
C ARG A 300 15.33 -21.67 4.62
N ALA A 301 14.79 -21.50 3.42
CA ALA A 301 13.65 -22.30 2.99
C ALA A 301 14.15 -23.71 2.66
N ARG A 302 13.44 -24.74 3.10
CA ARG A 302 13.69 -26.10 2.64
C ARG A 302 12.98 -26.30 1.30
N ASP A 303 13.76 -26.60 0.27
CA ASP A 303 13.28 -27.10 -1.02
C ASP A 303 12.82 -28.57 -0.85
N ASP A 304 11.78 -28.80 -0.05
CA ASP A 304 11.10 -30.09 -0.07
C ASP A 304 9.97 -29.97 -1.11
N GLU A 305 10.19 -30.54 -2.30
CA GLU A 305 9.22 -30.67 -3.42
C GLU A 305 7.89 -31.38 -3.05
N GLU A 306 7.69 -31.77 -1.78
CA GLU A 306 6.46 -32.38 -1.27
C GLU A 306 5.91 -31.62 -0.06
N GLN A 307 5.29 -30.46 -0.29
CA GLN A 307 3.99 -30.04 0.25
C GLN A 307 3.82 -28.52 0.11
N GLY A 308 2.89 -28.11 -0.76
CA GLY A 308 2.40 -26.74 -0.82
C GLY A 308 1.58 -26.36 0.43
N ARG A 309 2.24 -26.23 1.58
CA ARG A 309 1.66 -25.62 2.78
C ARG A 309 1.86 -24.10 2.67
N ALA A 310 0.98 -23.47 1.90
CA ALA A 310 0.92 -22.02 1.75
C ALA A 310 0.49 -21.37 3.07
N GLY A 311 1.18 -20.30 3.50
CA GLY A 311 0.66 -19.45 4.59
C GLY A 311 1.71 -18.65 5.37
N VAL A 312 2.96 -19.12 5.45
CA VAL A 312 3.98 -18.45 6.26
C VAL A 312 4.81 -17.48 5.42
N TRP A 313 4.77 -16.21 5.77
CA TRP A 313 5.59 -15.14 5.21
C TRP A 313 6.56 -14.65 6.28
N MET A 314 7.78 -14.28 5.92
CA MET A 314 8.75 -13.72 6.87
C MET A 314 9.47 -12.55 6.25
N LEU A 315 9.78 -11.57 7.09
CA LEU A 315 10.54 -10.36 6.78
C LEU A 315 11.76 -10.32 7.69
#